data_AF-A0A946GSW0-F1
#
_entry.id   AF-A0A946GSW0-F1
#
_cell.length_a   1.000
_cell.length_b   1.000
_cell.length_c   1.000
_cell.angle_alpha   90.00
_cell.angle_beta   90.00
_cell.angle_gamma   90.00
#
_symmetry.space_group_name_H-M   'P 1'
#
loop_
_entity.id
_entity.type
_entity.pdbx_description
1 polymer ?
#
loop_
_entity_poly.entity_id
_entity_poly.type
_entity_poly.pdbx_seq_one_letter_code
_entity_poly.pdbx_strand_id
1 'polypeptide(L)'
;ELSKKQGFYNSNPGTDTAIKQLSLNTPTANSRGVRFGNFVQVRDVFNEEMEAIWNGSKSAKKATDEMVKRGNKLLRKFEKANR
;
A
#
# COMPACT_ATOMS: atom_id res chain seq x y z
N GLU A 1 9.46 -20.03 -14.25
CA GLU A 1 10.20 -20.94 -15.15
C GLU A 1 9.39 -21.56 -16.29
N LEU A 2 8.33 -22.35 -16.03
CA LEU A 2 7.61 -23.04 -17.11
C LEU A 2 7.03 -22.08 -18.18
N SER A 3 6.34 -21.01 -17.76
CA SER A 3 5.78 -20.01 -18.68
C SER A 3 6.84 -19.32 -19.55
N LYS A 4 8.06 -19.13 -19.01
CA LYS A 4 9.19 -18.56 -19.76
C LYS A 4 9.71 -19.55 -20.80
N LYS A 5 9.88 -20.82 -20.42
CA LYS A 5 10.30 -21.91 -21.33
C LYS A 5 9.31 -22.15 -22.46
N GLN A 6 8.02 -21.98 -22.20
CA GLN A 6 6.95 -22.11 -23.19
C GLN A 6 6.78 -20.87 -24.09
N GLY A 7 7.59 -19.82 -23.91
CA GLY A 7 7.50 -18.58 -24.70
C GLY A 7 6.28 -17.71 -24.39
N PHE A 8 5.50 -18.02 -23.34
CA PHE A 8 4.25 -17.34 -23.01
C PHE A 8 4.41 -15.83 -22.88
N TYR A 9 5.49 -15.37 -22.23
CA TYR A 9 5.76 -13.94 -22.02
C TYR A 9 6.19 -13.21 -23.30
N ASN A 10 6.72 -13.92 -24.30
CA ASN A 10 7.02 -13.34 -25.61
C ASN A 10 5.73 -13.13 -26.41
N SER A 11 4.81 -14.10 -26.35
CA SER A 11 3.49 -14.02 -27.01
C SER A 11 2.50 -13.11 -26.27
N ASN A 12 2.71 -12.88 -24.97
CA ASN A 12 1.86 -12.03 -24.13
C ASN A 12 2.73 -10.98 -23.38
N PRO A 13 3.22 -9.94 -24.07
CA PRO A 13 4.09 -8.94 -23.47
C PRO A 13 3.48 -8.30 -22.22
N GLY A 14 4.30 -8.09 -21.19
CA GLY A 14 3.91 -7.43 -19.94
C GLY A 14 3.30 -8.35 -18.88
N THR A 15 2.94 -9.59 -19.21
CA THR A 15 2.36 -10.54 -18.23
C THR A 15 3.37 -11.03 -17.19
N ASP A 16 4.67 -10.83 -17.40
CA ASP A 16 5.72 -11.09 -16.40
C ASP A 16 6.04 -9.88 -15.49
N THR A 17 5.44 -8.71 -15.74
CA THR A 17 5.73 -7.47 -15.00
C THR A 17 5.47 -7.63 -13.51
N ALA A 18 4.34 -8.21 -13.11
CA ALA A 18 4.01 -8.40 -11.71
C ALA A 18 5.03 -9.30 -10.99
N ILE A 19 5.50 -10.36 -11.66
CA ILE A 19 6.51 -11.26 -11.10
C ILE A 19 7.84 -10.52 -10.95
N LYS A 20 8.27 -9.81 -12.00
CA LYS A 20 9.48 -8.97 -11.96
C LYS A 20 9.43 -7.94 -10.82
N GLN A 21 8.27 -7.32 -10.58
CA GLN A 21 8.08 -6.36 -9.51
C GLN A 21 8.16 -7.00 -8.12
N LEU A 22 7.51 -8.14 -7.92
CA LEU A 22 7.52 -8.88 -6.64
C LEU A 22 8.92 -9.40 -6.29
N SER A 23 9.73 -9.75 -7.30
CA SER A 23 11.09 -10.27 -7.12
C SER A 23 12.18 -9.21 -7.32
N LEU A 24 11.84 -7.93 -7.45
CA LEU A 24 12.80 -6.88 -7.84
C LEU A 24 13.94 -6.70 -6.83
N ASN A 25 13.62 -6.82 -5.54
CA ASN A 25 14.57 -6.66 -4.44
C ASN A 25 14.29 -7.67 -3.32
N THR A 26 15.33 -8.04 -2.57
CA THR A 26 15.16 -8.84 -1.34
C THR A 26 14.36 -8.04 -0.30
N PRO A 27 13.23 -8.57 0.23
CA PRO A 27 12.44 -7.86 1.22
C PRO A 27 13.21 -7.56 2.51
N THR A 28 13.15 -6.32 2.98
CA THR A 28 13.62 -5.91 4.31
C THR A 28 12.60 -6.32 5.38
N ALA A 29 12.95 -6.14 6.66
CA ALA A 29 12.00 -6.38 7.76
C ALA A 29 10.67 -5.60 7.59
N ASN A 30 10.72 -4.39 7.01
CA ASN A 30 9.57 -3.50 6.87
C ASN A 30 8.90 -3.52 5.48
N SER A 31 9.42 -4.31 4.52
CA SER A 31 8.87 -4.38 3.15
C SER A 31 8.27 -5.74 2.79
N ARG A 32 8.05 -6.62 3.78
CA ARG A 32 7.38 -7.93 3.59
C ARG A 32 5.85 -7.82 3.49
N GLY A 33 5.31 -6.63 3.72
CA GLY A 33 3.87 -6.38 3.74
C GLY A 33 3.49 -5.46 4.90
N VAL A 34 2.20 -5.16 4.98
CA VAL A 34 1.63 -4.26 5.98
C VAL A 34 0.76 -5.06 6.95
N ARG A 35 1.04 -4.96 8.25
CA ARG A 35 0.18 -5.50 9.32
C ARG A 35 -0.34 -4.34 10.14
N PHE A 36 -1.61 -3.98 9.92
CA PHE A 36 -2.21 -2.77 10.48
C PHE A 36 -3.61 -3.09 11.02
N GLY A 37 -3.85 -2.81 12.30
CA GLY A 37 -5.19 -2.97 12.88
C GLY A 37 -6.16 -1.95 12.28
N ASN A 38 -7.41 -2.35 11.99
CA ASN A 38 -8.40 -1.52 11.28
C ASN A 38 -7.91 -1.05 9.89
N PHE A 39 -7.20 -1.90 9.13
CA PHE A 39 -6.57 -1.49 7.87
C PHE A 39 -7.55 -0.95 6.82
N VAL A 40 -8.77 -1.51 6.72
CA VAL A 40 -9.78 -1.04 5.76
C VAL A 40 -10.13 0.44 6.01
N GLN A 41 -10.44 0.80 7.26
CA GLN A 41 -10.76 2.17 7.63
C GLN A 41 -9.57 3.12 7.47
N VAL A 42 -8.35 2.62 7.65
CA VAL A 42 -7.13 3.40 7.45
C VAL A 42 -6.91 3.68 5.96
N ARG A 43 -7.33 2.78 5.07
CA ARG A 43 -7.31 3.04 3.63
C ARG A 43 -8.32 4.10 3.21
N ASP A 44 -9.48 4.16 3.86
CA ASP A 44 -10.45 5.24 3.60
C ASP A 44 -9.86 6.60 4.00
N VAL A 45 -9.26 6.69 5.19
CA VAL A 45 -8.50 7.88 5.63
C VAL A 45 -7.41 8.23 4.61
N PHE A 46 -6.65 7.24 4.12
CA PHE A 46 -5.60 7.46 3.13
C PHE A 46 -6.17 8.08 1.85
N ASN A 47 -7.26 7.52 1.32
CA ASN A 47 -7.90 8.00 0.09
C ASN A 47 -8.41 9.43 0.25
N GLU A 48 -9.12 9.75 1.33
CA GLU A 48 -9.63 11.11 1.57
C GLU A 48 -8.51 12.15 1.63
N GLU A 49 -7.38 11.82 2.28
CA GLU A 49 -6.25 12.75 2.36
C GLU A 49 -5.54 12.90 1.01
N MET A 50 -5.47 11.83 0.21
CA MET A 50 -4.94 11.90 -1.16
C MET A 50 -5.85 12.72 -2.09
N GLU A 51 -7.17 12.55 -1.99
CA GLU A 51 -8.15 13.37 -2.72
C GLU A 51 -8.01 14.85 -2.39
N ALA A 52 -7.78 15.18 -1.12
CA ALA A 52 -7.50 16.54 -0.68
C ALA A 52 -6.19 17.12 -1.24
N ILE A 53 -5.20 16.28 -1.57
CA ILE A 53 -4.00 16.70 -2.30
C ILE A 53 -4.38 16.98 -3.76
N TRP A 54 -5.05 16.04 -4.43
CA TRP A 54 -5.33 16.14 -5.87
C TRP A 54 -6.28 17.29 -6.22
N ASN A 55 -7.23 17.61 -5.34
CA ASN A 55 -8.13 18.74 -5.54
C ASN A 55 -7.56 20.08 -5.04
N GLY A 56 -6.32 20.10 -4.53
CA GLY A 56 -5.64 21.32 -4.07
C GLY A 56 -6.09 21.85 -2.70
N SER A 57 -6.98 21.17 -1.98
CA SER A 57 -7.45 21.62 -0.67
C SER A 57 -6.40 21.52 0.44
N LYS A 58 -5.42 20.62 0.30
CA LYS A 58 -4.31 20.43 1.23
C LYS A 58 -2.99 20.31 0.47
N SER A 59 -1.92 20.85 1.07
CA SER A 59 -0.57 20.51 0.63
C SER A 59 -0.27 19.05 0.95
N ALA A 60 0.65 18.44 0.18
CA ALA A 60 1.07 17.06 0.40
C ALA A 60 1.48 16.82 1.86
N LYS A 61 2.30 17.72 2.43
CA LYS A 61 2.73 17.61 3.83
C LYS A 61 1.56 17.63 4.82
N LYS A 62 0.61 18.57 4.66
CA LYS A 62 -0.54 18.68 5.57
C LYS A 62 -1.42 17.44 5.50
N ALA A 63 -1.68 16.94 4.30
CA ALA A 63 -2.46 15.72 4.09
C ALA A 63 -1.77 14.48 4.69
N THR A 64 -0.46 14.30 4.49
CA THR A 64 0.27 13.17 5.09
C THR A 64 0.34 13.26 6.63
N ASP A 65 0.47 14.47 7.19
CA ASP A 65 0.45 14.66 8.64
C ASP A 65 -0.93 14.28 9.24
N GLU A 66 -2.03 14.69 8.60
CA GLU A 66 -3.39 14.32 9.04
C GLU A 66 -3.67 12.82 8.83
N MET A 67 -3.18 12.23 7.75
CA MET A 67 -3.27 10.79 7.48
C MET A 67 -2.63 9.98 8.62
N VAL A 68 -1.40 10.35 9.05
CA VAL A 68 -0.71 9.70 10.17
C VAL A 68 -1.49 9.86 11.47
N LYS A 69 -1.95 11.08 11.77
CA LYS A 69 -2.72 11.39 12.98
C LYS A 69 -4.03 10.58 13.07
N ARG A 70 -4.80 10.56 11.98
CA ARG A 70 -6.08 9.82 11.89
C ARG A 70 -5.85 8.30 11.91
N GLY A 71 -4.85 7.80 11.18
CA GLY A 71 -4.48 6.39 11.19
C GLY A 71 -4.02 5.89 12.56
N ASN A 72 -3.20 6.66 13.28
CA ASN A 72 -2.75 6.32 14.63
C ASN A 72 -3.91 6.22 15.64
N LYS A 73 -4.95 7.07 15.50
CA LYS A 73 -6.15 6.97 16.33
C LYS A 73 -6.87 5.62 16.11
N LEU A 74 -6.95 5.15 14.86
CA LEU A 74 -7.54 3.85 14.52
C LEU A 74 -6.71 2.68 15.03
N LEU A 75 -5.38 2.77 14.98
CA LEU A 75 -4.48 1.77 15.59
C LEU A 75 -4.69 1.65 17.10
N ARG A 76 -4.72 2.78 17.81
CA ARG A 76 -4.96 2.79 19.27
C ARG A 76 -6.33 2.23 19.62
N LYS A 77 -7.35 2.47 18.78
CA LYS A 77 -8.68 1.85 18.94
C LYS A 77 -8.62 0.33 18.77
N PHE A 78 -7.95 -0.15 17.73
CA PHE A 78 -7.76 -1.58 17.50
C PHE A 78 -7.03 -2.24 18.69
N GLU A 79 -5.94 -1.64 19.13
CA GLU A 79 -5.16 -2.12 20.27
C GLU A 79 -6.02 -2.25 21.53
N LYS A 80 -6.81 -1.23 21.87
CA LYS A 80 -7.70 -1.26 23.04
C LYS A 80 -8.78 -2.35 22.96
N ALA A 81 -9.28 -2.64 21.76
CA ALA A 81 -10.35 -3.62 21.56
C ALA A 81 -9.85 -5.08 21.58
N ASN A 82 -8.54 -5.29 21.47
CA ASN A 82 -7.92 -6.62 21.38
C ASN A 82 -6.85 -6.81 22.46
N ARG A 83 -6.99 -6.08 23.58
CA ARG A 83 -6.23 -6.29 24.81
C ARG A 83 -6.97 -7.25 25.73
#